data_AF-A0A9J6Z9Y5-F1
#
_entry.id   AF-A0A9J6Z9Y5-F1
#
_cell.length_a   1.000
_cell.length_b   1.000
_cell.length_c   1.000
_cell.angle_alpha   90.00
_cell.angle_beta   90.00
_cell.angle_gamma   90.00
#
_symmetry.space_group_name_H-M   'P 1'
#
loop_
_entity.id
_entity.type
_entity.pdbx_description
1 polymer ?
#
loop_
_entity_poly.entity_id
_entity_poly.type
_entity_poly.pdbx_seq_one_letter_code
_entity_poly.pdbx_strand_id
1 'polypeptide(L)' 'MSNIKQRKIVGLFASIFLIFYGIWKLNRFFEPKVGPVGNGPSDTLVGIVWLLFGTSMILGVGGVIYFSYSINKRNN' A
#
# COMPACT_ATOMS: atom_id res chain seq x y z
N MET A 1 -4.84 22.93 -16.08
CA MET A 1 -3.92 21.86 -15.60
C MET A 1 -3.68 20.89 -16.77
N SER A 2 -2.44 20.61 -17.20
CA SER A 2 -2.23 19.70 -18.35
C SER A 2 -2.61 18.26 -17.99
N ASN A 3 -3.18 17.51 -18.94
CA ASN A 3 -3.67 16.13 -18.75
C ASN A 3 -2.60 15.19 -18.15
N ILE A 4 -1.32 15.44 -18.48
CA ILE A 4 -0.16 14.70 -17.96
C ILE A 4 0.10 15.01 -16.47
N LYS A 5 -0.07 16.25 -16.03
CA LYS A 5 0.12 16.64 -14.62
C LYS A 5 -0.97 16.02 -13.74
N GLN A 6 -2.21 15.96 -14.24
CA GLN A 6 -3.31 15.27 -13.56
C GLN A 6 -3.03 13.77 -13.37
N ARG A 7 -2.58 13.08 -14.42
CA ARG A 7 -2.23 11.63 -14.34
C ARG A 7 -1.15 11.34 -13.29
N LYS A 8 -0.12 12.20 -13.20
CA LYS A 8 0.96 12.05 -12.19
C LYS A 8 0.46 12.25 -10.76
N ILE A 9 -0.42 13.23 -10.56
CA ILE A 9 -1.03 13.48 -9.25
C ILE A 9 -1.95 12.32 -8.85
N VAL A 10 -2.76 11.80 -9.77
CA VAL A 10 -3.59 10.61 -9.54
C VAL A 10 -2.71 9.40 -9.18
N GLY A 11 -1.60 9.20 -9.90
CA GLY A 11 -0.62 8.15 -9.58
C GLY A 11 0.00 8.30 -8.19
N LEU A 12 0.32 9.54 -7.78
CA LEU A 12 0.80 9.84 -6.43
C LEU A 12 -0.24 9.48 -5.37
N PHE A 13 -1.49 9.90 -5.54
CA PHE A 13 -2.59 9.56 -4.63
C PHE A 13 -2.84 8.05 -4.56
N ALA A 14 -2.83 7.35 -5.70
CA ALA A 14 -2.99 5.90 -5.74
C ALA A 14 -1.86 5.17 -5.00
N SER A 15 -0.63 5.68 -5.11
CA SER A 15 0.53 5.12 -4.42
C SER A 15 0.44 5.29 -2.90
N ILE A 16 0.02 6.47 -2.44
CA ILE A 16 -0.25 6.75 -1.02
C ILE A 16 -1.38 5.83 -0.52
N PHE A 17 -2.47 5.72 -1.27
CA PHE A 17 -3.58 4.84 -0.93
C PHE A 17 -3.15 3.38 -0.77
N LEU A 18 -2.27 2.88 -1.65
CA LEU A 18 -1.70 1.53 -1.59
C LEU A 18 -0.95 1.27 -0.27
N ILE A 19 -0.19 2.25 0.22
CA ILE A 19 0.51 2.17 1.51
C ILE A 19 -0.51 2.03 2.65
N PHE A 20 -1.50 2.93 2.70
CA PHE A 20 -2.55 2.88 3.73
C PHE A 20 -3.37 1.60 3.66
N TYR A 21 -3.70 1.13 2.46
CA TYR A 21 -4.38 -0.14 2.26
C TYR A 21 -3.58 -1.32 2.81
N GLY A 22 -2.27 -1.37 2.54
CA GLY A 22 -1.37 -2.38 3.07
C GLY A 22 -1.37 -2.38 4.61
N ILE A 23 -1.15 -1.21 5.23
CA ILE A 23 -1.15 -1.06 6.69
C ILE A 23 -2.49 -1.47 7.29
N TRP A 24 -3.59 -0.98 6.72
CA TRP A 24 -4.93 -1.30 7.19
C TRP A 24 -5.23 -2.79 7.12
N LYS A 25 -4.85 -3.44 6.01
CA LYS A 25 -5.09 -4.88 5.83
C LYS A 25 -4.26 -5.72 6.79
N LEU A 26 -3.01 -5.32 7.05
CA LEU A 26 -2.16 -5.95 8.05
C LEU A 26 -2.76 -5.79 9.46
N ASN A 27 -3.17 -4.58 9.83
CA ASN A 27 -3.77 -4.30 11.13
C ASN A 27 -5.06 -5.10 11.36
N ARG A 28 -5.97 -5.10 10.39
CA ARG A 28 -7.25 -5.84 10.46
C ARG A 28 -7.06 -7.36 10.45
N PHE A 29 -5.94 -7.85 9.90
CA PHE A 29 -5.62 -9.27 9.92
C PHE A 29 -5.17 -9.75 11.30
N PHE A 30 -4.31 -8.98 11.96
CA PHE A 30 -3.78 -9.27 13.30
C PHE A 30 -4.63 -8.71 14.45
N GLU A 31 -5.71 -7.99 14.13
CA GLU A 31 -6.66 -7.53 15.12
C GLU A 31 -7.15 -8.73 15.97
N PRO A 32 -7.06 -8.66 17.31
CA PRO A 32 -7.45 -9.76 18.18
C PRO A 32 -8.95 -10.01 18.02
N LYS A 33 -9.30 -11.04 17.25
CA LYS A 33 -10.68 -11.45 17.06
C LYS A 33 -11.14 -12.18 18.32
N VAL A 34 -12.18 -11.67 18.96
CA VAL A 34 -12.92 -12.41 19.97
C VAL A 34 -13.60 -13.60 19.28
N GLY A 35 -12.99 -14.78 19.38
CA GLY A 35 -13.42 -16.03 18.75
C GLY A 35 -12.88 -17.23 19.55
N PRO A 36 -13.36 -18.46 19.28
CA PRO A 36 -12.99 -19.63 20.07
C PRO A 36 -11.46 -19.77 20.17
N VAL A 37 -10.98 -19.83 21.41
CA VAL A 37 -9.56 -19.90 21.77
C VAL A 37 -8.99 -21.19 21.17
N GLY A 38 -8.17 -21.10 20.12
CA GLY A 38 -7.46 -22.26 19.56
C GLY A 38 -7.22 -22.28 18.05
N ASN A 39 -8.01 -21.57 17.24
CA ASN A 39 -7.81 -21.51 15.79
C ASN A 39 -7.20 -20.17 15.35
N GLY A 40 -5.90 -19.99 15.62
CA GLY A 40 -5.12 -18.93 14.98
C GLY A 40 -5.11 -19.06 13.46
N PRO A 41 -4.82 -17.99 12.71
CA PRO A 41 -4.66 -18.08 11.26
C PRO A 41 -3.56 -19.09 10.90
N SER A 42 -3.78 -19.93 9.89
CA SER A 42 -2.79 -20.90 9.43
C SER A 42 -1.53 -20.19 8.92
N ASP A 43 -0.35 -20.80 9.10
CA ASP A 43 0.94 -20.25 8.67
C ASP A 43 0.96 -19.82 7.19
N THR A 44 0.32 -20.60 6.32
CA THR A 44 0.15 -20.27 4.90
C THR A 44 -0.56 -18.93 4.69
N LEU A 45 -1.58 -18.64 5.51
CA LEU A 45 -2.43 -17.47 5.38
C LEU A 45 -1.71 -16.23 5.93
N VAL A 46 -0.95 -16.39 7.01
CA VAL A 46 -0.01 -15.38 7.52
C VAL A 46 1.04 -15.02 6.46
N GLY A 47 1.65 -16.02 5.81
CA GLY A 47 2.64 -15.80 4.74
C GLY A 47 2.07 -15.03 3.54
N ILE A 48 0.86 -15.36 3.09
CA ILE A 48 0.18 -14.65 2.00
C ILE A 48 -0.07 -13.18 2.37
N VAL A 49 -0.50 -12.90 3.61
CA VAL A 49 -0.74 -11.53 4.08
C VAL A 49 0.55 -10.72 4.10
N TRP A 50 1.65 -11.28 4.59
CA TRP A 50 2.95 -10.62 4.57
C TRP A 50 3.47 -10.34 3.15
N LEU A 51 3.27 -11.28 2.22
CA LEU A 51 3.65 -11.08 0.82
C LEU A 51 2.82 -9.97 0.15
N LEU A 52 1.50 -9.96 0.37
CA LEU A 52 0.61 -8.90 -0.09
C LEU A 52 0.97 -7.54 0.52
N PHE A 53 1.31 -7.51 1.80
CA PHE A 53 1.76 -6.30 2.47
C PHE A 53 3.08 -5.80 1.88
N GLY A 54 4.08 -6.67 1.74
CA GLY A 54 5.39 -6.33 1.18
C GLY A 54 5.29 -5.78 -0.24
N THR A 55 4.53 -6.44 -1.11
CA THR A 55 4.30 -5.96 -2.49
C THR A 55 3.56 -4.62 -2.52
N SER A 56 2.54 -4.43 -1.67
CA SER A 56 1.84 -3.15 -1.56
C SER A 56 2.75 -2.02 -1.09
N MET A 57 3.66 -2.30 -0.16
CA MET A 57 4.64 -1.32 0.33
C MET A 57 5.69 -0.95 -0.72
N ILE A 58 6.24 -1.94 -1.43
CA ILE A 58 7.22 -1.70 -2.50
C ILE A 58 6.59 -0.83 -3.60
N LEU A 59 5.39 -1.18 -4.06
CA LEU A 59 4.69 -0.42 -5.10
C LEU A 59 4.24 0.95 -4.62
N GLY A 60 3.72 1.04 -3.40
CA GLY A 60 3.27 2.29 -2.80
C GLY A 60 4.41 3.28 -2.58
N VAL A 61 5.46 2.87 -1.84
CA VAL A 61 6.62 3.73 -1.56
C VAL A 61 7.38 4.06 -2.85
N GLY A 62 7.61 3.06 -3.71
CA GLY A 62 8.26 3.27 -5.01
C GLY A 62 7.47 4.24 -5.90
N GLY A 63 6.14 4.09 -5.93
CA GLY A 63 5.23 5.00 -6.64
C GLY A 63 5.28 6.42 -6.09
N VAL A 64 5.25 6.61 -4.77
CA VAL A 64 5.36 7.94 -4.14
C VAL A 64 6.67 8.62 -4.55
N ILE A 65 7.79 7.92 -4.47
CA ILE A 65 9.11 8.45 -4.85
C ILE A 65 9.12 8.82 -6.33
N TYR A 66 8.70 7.89 -7.21
CA TYR A 66 8.70 8.09 -8.65
C TYR A 66 7.81 9.28 -9.07
N PHE A 67 6.56 9.31 -8.60
CA PHE A 67 5.62 10.36 -8.98
C PHE A 67 6.06 11.72 -8.42
N SER A 68 6.52 11.79 -7.17
CA SER A 68 7.02 13.03 -6.57
C SER A 68 8.22 13.59 -7.34
N TYR A 69 9.21 12.74 -7.65
CA TYR A 69 10.36 13.12 -8.47
C TYR A 69 9.92 13.60 -9.86
N SER A 70 9.01 12.88 -10.51
CA SER A 70 8.54 13.21 -11.86
C SER A 70 7.72 14.50 -11.94
N ILE A 71 7.08 14.92 -10.84
CA ILE A 71 6.37 16.19 -10.75
C ILE A 71 7.37 17.33 -10.52
N ASN A 72 8.32 17.14 -9.61
CA ASN A 72 9.31 18.15 -9.27
C ASN A 72 10.24 18.48 -10.45
N LYS A 73 10.75 17.45 -11.15
CA LYS A 73 11.59 17.61 -12.35
C LYS A 73 10.92 18.38 -13.49
N ARG A 74 9.59 18.46 -13.51
CA ARG A 74 8.83 19.16 -14.57
C ARG A 74 8.51 20.60 -14.22
N ASN A 75 8.64 20.98 -12.94
CA ASN A 75 8.38 22.33 -12.46
C ASN A 75 9.68 23.16 -12.34
N ASN A 76 10.86 22.51 -12.29
CA ASN A 76 12.16 23.14 -12.59
C ASN A 76 12.41 23.13 -14.10
#